data_AF-A0A353F1T3-F1
#
_entry.id   AF-A0A353F1T3-F1
#
_cell.length_a   1.000
_cell.length_b   1.000
_cell.length_c   1.000
_cell.angle_alpha   90.00
_cell.angle_beta   90.00
_cell.angle_gamma   90.00
#
_symmetry.space_group_name_H-M   'P 1'
#
loop_
_entity.id
_entity.type
_entity.pdbx_description
1 polymer ?
#
loop_
_entity_poly.entity_id
_entity_poly.type
_entity_poly.pdbx_seq_one_letter_code
_entity_poly.pdbx_strand_id
1 'polypeptide(L)' 'MSIDLRSDTVTQPTPEIREAMCRAKVGDDVMDCDPTVARLEDMSG' A
#
# COMPACT_ATOMS: atom_id res chain seq x y z
N MET A 1 -21.34 11.88 -8.09
CA MET A 1 -20.82 10.55 -7.70
C MET A 1 -21.39 9.55 -8.68
N SER A 2 -20.55 8.99 -9.56
CA SER A 2 -20.95 7.95 -10.51
C SER A 2 -20.74 6.59 -9.88
N ILE A 3 -21.72 5.69 -9.98
CA ILE A 3 -21.56 4.29 -9.58
C ILE A 3 -20.81 3.59 -10.71
N ASP A 4 -19.58 3.12 -10.43
CA ASP A 4 -18.73 2.40 -11.39
C ASP A 4 -18.70 0.92 -11.03
N LEU A 5 -19.26 0.08 -11.91
CA LEU A 5 -19.40 -1.38 -11.72
C LEU A 5 -18.54 -2.18 -12.70
N ARG A 6 -17.60 -1.53 -13.41
CA ARG A 6 -16.82 -2.17 -14.47
C ARG A 6 -15.80 -3.18 -13.91
N SER A 7 -15.20 -2.88 -12.76
CA SER A 7 -14.21 -3.73 -12.08
C SER A 7 -13.96 -3.19 -10.67
N ASP A 8 -13.55 -4.05 -9.76
CA ASP A 8 -13.01 -3.73 -8.43
C ASP A 8 -11.67 -2.97 -8.47
N THR A 9 -10.89 -3.10 -9.55
CA THR A 9 -9.62 -2.38 -9.75
C THR A 9 -9.75 -0.86 -9.78
N VAL A 10 -10.97 -0.32 -9.94
CA VAL A 10 -11.23 1.14 -9.88
C VAL A 10 -11.21 1.69 -8.44
N THR A 11 -11.16 0.80 -7.44
CA THR A 11 -11.13 1.17 -6.02
C THR A 11 -9.99 2.15 -5.74
N GLN A 12 -10.29 3.19 -4.98
CA GLN A 12 -9.32 4.22 -4.60
C GLN A 12 -8.92 4.03 -3.13
N PRO A 13 -7.68 4.37 -2.74
CA PRO A 13 -7.28 4.31 -1.34
C PRO A 13 -8.08 5.34 -0.53
N THR A 14 -8.62 4.89 0.61
CA THR A 14 -9.31 5.74 1.59
C THR A 14 -8.33 6.77 2.19
N PRO A 15 -8.83 7.83 2.85
CA PRO A 15 -7.96 8.77 3.55
C PRO A 15 -6.99 8.09 4.53
N GLU A 16 -7.44 7.08 5.27
CA GLU A 16 -6.63 6.35 6.24
C GLU A 16 -5.51 5.57 5.55
N ILE A 17 -5.80 4.92 4.41
CA ILE A 17 -4.78 4.25 3.60
C ILE A 17 -3.74 5.26 3.11
N ARG A 18 -4.19 6.42 2.62
CA ARG A 18 -3.29 7.48 2.14
C ARG A 18 -2.41 8.03 3.25
N GLU A 19 -2.95 8.23 4.45
CA GLU A 19 -2.19 8.66 5.61
C GLU A 19 -1.16 7.62 6.07
N ALA A 20 -1.53 6.34 6.04
CA ALA A 20 -0.62 5.25 6.37
C ALA A 20 0.53 5.17 5.37
N MET A 21 0.23 5.28 4.06
CA MET A 21 1.25 5.34 3.01
C MET A 21 2.20 6.53 3.19
N CYS A 22 1.65 7.71 3.50
CA CYS A 22 2.45 8.92 3.69
C CYS A 22 3.39 8.84 4.90
N ARG A 23 3.01 8.11 5.95
CA ARG A 23 3.79 7.95 7.19
C ARG A 23 4.67 6.71 7.20
N ALA A 24 4.61 5.85 6.18
CA ALA A 24 5.39 4.64 6.11
C ALA A 24 6.90 4.95 6.10
N LYS A 25 7.68 4.15 6.84
CA LYS A 25 9.14 4.19 6.72
C LYS A 25 9.50 3.54 5.39
N VAL A 26 10.26 4.23 4.56
CA VAL A 26 10.70 3.73 3.26
C VAL A 26 12.22 3.58 3.22
N GLY A 27 12.69 2.65 2.40
CA GLY A 27 14.09 2.35 2.16
C GLY A 27 14.31 1.88 0.72
N ASP A 28 15.56 1.55 0.38
CA ASP A 28 15.85 0.89 -0.89
C ASP A 28 15.58 -0.62 -0.74
N ASP A 29 14.63 -1.12 -1.50
CA ASP A 29 14.20 -2.52 -1.38
C ASP A 29 15.18 -3.52 -1.98
N VAL A 30 16.08 -3.09 -2.87
CA VAL A 30 17.07 -3.97 -3.51
C VAL A 30 18.31 -4.11 -2.66
N MET A 31 18.77 -3.02 -2.03
CA MET A 31 20.06 -2.97 -1.35
C MET A 31 19.96 -3.27 0.15
N ASP A 32 19.03 -2.63 0.85
CA ASP A 32 18.95 -2.63 2.32
C ASP A 32 17.59 -3.15 2.85
N CYS A 33 16.71 -3.62 1.95
CA CYS A 33 15.33 -4.04 2.17
C CYS A 33 14.43 -2.93 2.75
N ASP A 34 13.32 -2.62 2.08
CA ASP A 34 12.40 -1.60 2.58
C ASP A 34 11.68 -2.15 3.83
N PRO A 35 11.71 -1.42 4.97
CA PRO A 35 11.17 -1.94 6.23
C PRO A 35 9.64 -2.11 6.20
N THR A 36 8.93 -1.36 5.35
CA THR A 36 7.49 -1.51 5.17
C THR A 36 7.17 -2.69 4.25
N VAL A 37 7.97 -2.92 3.21
CA VAL A 37 7.83 -4.09 2.32
C VAL A 37 8.13 -5.38 3.09
N ALA A 38 9.26 -5.46 3.80
CA ALA A 38 9.64 -6.65 4.57
C ALA A 38 8.56 -7.05 5.59
N ARG A 39 7.97 -6.07 6.30
CA ARG A 39 6.85 -6.34 7.22
C ARG A 39 5.62 -6.90 6.51
N LEU A 40 5.33 -6.45 5.28
CA LEU A 40 4.21 -6.96 4.50
C LEU A 40 4.46 -8.42 4.06
N GLU A 41 5.68 -8.73 3.64
CA GLU A 41 6.08 -10.08 3.24
C GLU A 41 6.04 -11.06 4.43
N ASP A 42 6.56 -10.66 5.59
CA ASP A 42 6.50 -11.44 6.83
C ASP A 42 5.06 -11.79 7.25
N MET A 43 4.10 -10.90 6.97
CA MET A 43 2.68 -11.14 7.25
C MET A 43 2.00 -12.05 6.22
N SER A 44 2.60 -12.24 5.06
CA SER A 44 2.02 -12.99 3.93
C SER A 44 2.39 -14.48 3.93
N GLY A 45 3.35 -14.88 4.77
CA GLY A 45 3.74 -16.27 5.02
C GLY A 45 2.93 -16.92 6.15
#